data_AF-A0A944NUC3-F1
#
_entry.id   AF-A0A944NUC3-F1
#
_cell.length_a   1.000
_cell.length_b   1.000
_cell.length_c   1.000
_cell.angle_alpha   90.00
_cell.angle_beta   90.00
_cell.angle_gamma   90.00
#
_symmetry.space_group_name_H-M   'P 1'
#
loop_
_entity.id
_entity.type
_entity.pdbx_description
1 polymer ?
#
loop_
_entity_poly.entity_id
_entity_poly.type
_entity_poly.pdbx_seq_one_letter_code
_entity_poly.pdbx_strand_id
1 'polypeptide(L)'
;GHQHLAPYVSALNDAGIRVSLFIEPERTQLEAAVSLGAPVVELHTGAYCDSTGAEQERQFQRIADAAVAAGELGLECHAGHGLTFDTVGPVAALANVRELNIGHFLIGEAIFSGLDSSIKRMRSLMDKARAERSA
;
A
#
# COMPACT_ATOMS: atom_id res chain seq x y z
N GLY A 1 -18.28 -9.98 5.86
CA GLY A 1 -17.18 -9.78 4.88
C GLY A 1 -16.64 -11.10 4.41
N HIS A 2 -15.84 -11.78 5.23
CA HIS A 2 -15.08 -12.98 4.88
C HIS A 2 -15.84 -14.03 4.04
N GLN A 3 -16.92 -14.63 4.56
CA GLN A 3 -17.69 -15.67 3.84
C GLN A 3 -18.24 -15.22 2.48
N HIS A 4 -18.49 -13.92 2.32
CA HIS A 4 -18.94 -13.35 1.06
C HIS A 4 -17.79 -13.25 0.05
N LEU A 5 -16.57 -12.94 0.50
CA LEU A 5 -15.39 -12.78 -0.36
C LEU A 5 -14.77 -14.12 -0.78
N ALA A 6 -14.82 -15.14 0.09
CA ALA A 6 -14.22 -16.45 -0.14
C ALA A 6 -14.48 -17.06 -1.53
N PRO A 7 -15.74 -17.15 -2.03
CA PRO A 7 -15.98 -17.73 -3.36
C PRO A 7 -15.37 -16.92 -4.51
N TYR A 8 -15.30 -15.59 -4.39
CA TYR A 8 -14.71 -14.75 -5.43
C TYR A 8 -13.19 -14.85 -5.44
N VAL A 9 -12.56 -14.85 -4.27
CA VAL A 9 -11.10 -15.03 -4.14
C VAL A 9 -10.69 -16.38 -4.71
N SER A 10 -11.43 -17.46 -4.38
CA SER A 10 -11.19 -18.79 -4.95
C SER A 10 -11.32 -18.78 -6.47
N ALA A 11 -12.43 -18.27 -7.02
CA ALA A 11 -12.66 -18.29 -8.46
C ALA A 11 -11.62 -17.49 -9.25
N LEU A 12 -11.17 -16.35 -8.72
CA LEU A 12 -10.11 -15.54 -9.35
C LEU A 12 -8.76 -16.25 -9.28
N ASN A 13 -8.42 -16.85 -8.14
CA ASN A 13 -7.19 -17.64 -8.00
C ASN A 13 -7.19 -18.87 -8.93
N ASP A 14 -8.31 -19.59 -9.03
CA ASP A 14 -8.48 -20.75 -9.93
C ASP A 14 -8.33 -20.35 -11.41
N ALA A 15 -8.68 -19.11 -11.74
CA ALA A 15 -8.46 -18.52 -13.05
C ALA A 15 -7.02 -17.98 -13.27
N GLY A 16 -6.13 -18.11 -12.29
CA GLY A 16 -4.75 -17.61 -12.36
C GLY A 16 -4.62 -16.09 -12.17
N ILE A 17 -5.65 -15.42 -11.66
CA ILE A 17 -5.65 -13.97 -11.40
C ILE A 17 -5.09 -13.73 -9.99
N ARG A 18 -4.01 -12.95 -9.89
CA ARG A 18 -3.40 -12.59 -8.61
C ARG A 18 -4.29 -11.60 -7.84
N VAL A 19 -5.00 -12.08 -6.82
CA VAL A 19 -5.90 -11.26 -6.01
C VAL A 19 -5.12 -10.43 -4.98
N SER A 20 -5.46 -9.15 -4.88
CA SER A 20 -5.06 -8.27 -3.78
C SER A 20 -6.29 -7.84 -2.98
N LEU A 21 -6.22 -7.90 -1.65
CA LEU A 21 -7.25 -7.39 -0.76
C LEU A 21 -6.86 -6.04 -0.18
N PHE A 22 -7.69 -5.02 -0.42
CA PHE A 22 -7.51 -3.68 0.15
C PHE A 22 -8.06 -3.65 1.58
N ILE A 23 -7.21 -3.36 2.57
CA ILE A 23 -7.52 -3.52 3.99
C ILE A 23 -6.89 -2.42 4.85
N GLU A 24 -7.44 -2.23 6.05
CA GLU A 24 -6.78 -1.46 7.11
C GLU A 24 -5.49 -2.14 7.58
N PRO A 25 -4.48 -1.37 8.04
CA PRO A 25 -3.21 -1.90 8.56
C PRO A 25 -3.40 -2.50 9.96
N GLU A 26 -4.12 -3.61 10.02
CA GLU A 26 -4.48 -4.33 11.24
C GLU A 26 -4.18 -5.82 11.09
N ARG A 27 -3.58 -6.42 12.11
CA ARG A 27 -3.16 -7.84 12.06
C ARG A 27 -4.32 -8.80 11.77
N THR A 28 -5.49 -8.55 12.34
CA THR A 28 -6.68 -9.38 12.14
C THR A 28 -7.16 -9.37 10.69
N GLN A 29 -6.96 -8.27 9.96
CA GLN A 29 -7.29 -8.17 8.53
C GLN A 29 -6.30 -8.96 7.67
N LEU A 30 -5.01 -8.94 8.03
CA LEU A 30 -3.97 -9.75 7.37
C LEU A 30 -4.25 -11.24 7.54
N GLU A 31 -4.57 -11.69 8.76
CA GLU A 31 -4.91 -13.09 9.03
C GLU A 31 -6.17 -13.52 8.27
N ALA A 32 -7.16 -12.62 8.16
CA ALA A 32 -8.34 -12.85 7.33
C ALA A 32 -7.96 -13.00 5.84
N ALA A 33 -7.05 -12.17 5.31
CA ALA A 33 -6.57 -12.27 3.93
C ALA A 33 -5.87 -13.60 3.66
N VAL A 34 -5.00 -14.06 4.58
CA VAL A 34 -4.38 -15.40 4.51
C VAL A 34 -5.44 -16.49 4.46
N SER A 35 -6.44 -16.42 5.35
CA SER A 35 -7.50 -17.44 5.41
C SER A 35 -8.39 -17.48 4.15
N LEU A 36 -8.45 -16.39 3.40
CA LEU A 36 -9.14 -16.31 2.11
C LEU A 36 -8.29 -16.83 0.95
N GLY A 37 -7.01 -17.11 1.18
CA GLY A 37 -6.06 -17.51 0.13
C GLY A 37 -5.63 -16.36 -0.77
N ALA A 38 -5.71 -15.12 -0.31
CA ALA A 38 -5.21 -13.98 -1.09
C ALA A 38 -3.67 -13.96 -1.07
N PRO A 39 -2.99 -13.88 -2.23
CA PRO A 39 -1.53 -13.79 -2.28
C PRO A 39 -0.99 -12.39 -1.94
N VAL A 40 -1.82 -11.35 -2.10
CA VAL A 40 -1.42 -9.94 -1.96
C VAL A 40 -2.41 -9.21 -1.05
N VAL A 41 -1.92 -8.22 -0.32
CA VAL A 41 -2.74 -7.21 0.37
C VAL A 41 -2.30 -5.81 -0.03
N GLU A 42 -3.22 -4.86 -0.07
CA GLU A 42 -2.92 -3.45 -0.19
C GLU A 42 -3.35 -2.71 1.08
N LEU A 43 -2.38 -2.16 1.81
CA LEU A 43 -2.64 -1.42 3.03
C LEU A 43 -3.20 -0.02 2.73
N HIS A 44 -4.31 0.31 3.37
CA HIS A 44 -4.93 1.62 3.30
C HIS A 44 -4.07 2.68 4.01
N THR A 45 -3.58 3.69 3.28
CA THR A 45 -2.75 4.77 3.85
C THR A 45 -3.48 6.10 4.05
N GLY A 46 -4.80 6.16 3.81
CA GLY A 46 -5.57 7.41 3.93
C GLY A 46 -5.54 8.02 5.33
N ALA A 47 -5.69 7.23 6.40
CA ALA A 47 -5.58 7.75 7.77
C ALA A 47 -4.22 8.41 8.05
N TYR A 48 -3.13 7.89 7.46
CA TYR A 48 -1.81 8.51 7.51
C TYR A 48 -1.73 9.80 6.69
N CYS A 49 -2.32 9.82 5.50
CA CYS A 49 -2.30 10.98 4.60
C CYS A 49 -3.18 12.14 5.11
N ASP A 50 -4.28 11.84 5.80
CA ASP A 50 -5.23 12.84 6.32
C ASP A 50 -4.83 13.40 7.69
N SER A 51 -3.78 12.84 8.29
CA SER A 51 -3.30 13.19 9.64
C SER A 51 -2.08 14.10 9.61
N THR A 52 -1.79 14.76 10.73
CA THR A 52 -0.59 15.59 10.90
C THR A 52 0.05 15.38 12.27
N GLY A 53 1.32 15.75 12.43
CA GLY A 53 2.03 15.71 13.71
C GLY A 53 2.09 14.31 14.32
N ALA A 54 1.87 14.21 15.64
CA ALA A 54 1.95 12.95 16.37
C ALA A 54 0.93 11.89 15.91
N GLU A 55 -0.21 12.33 15.38
CA GLU A 55 -1.20 11.42 14.79
C GLU A 55 -0.65 10.75 13.53
N GLN A 56 -0.08 11.53 12.63
CA GLN A 56 0.50 11.03 11.39
C GLN A 56 1.60 10.01 11.65
N GLU A 57 2.47 10.28 12.62
CA GLU A 57 3.52 9.34 13.02
C GLU A 57 2.92 8.02 13.54
N ARG A 58 1.86 8.08 14.35
CA ARG A 58 1.18 6.87 14.83
C ARG A 58 0.57 6.06 13.68
N GLN A 59 -0.07 6.74 12.72
CA GLN A 59 -0.66 6.08 11.56
C GLN A 59 0.41 5.45 10.65
N PHE A 60 1.55 6.13 10.49
CA PHE A 60 2.70 5.58 9.79
C PHE A 60 3.23 4.32 10.49
N GLN A 61 3.39 4.34 11.81
CA GLN A 61 3.85 3.16 12.55
C GLN A 61 2.90 1.96 12.38
N ARG A 62 1.58 2.18 12.39
CA ARG A 62 0.59 1.12 12.08
C ARG A 62 0.85 0.50 10.71
N ILE A 63 1.10 1.31 9.68
CA ILE A 63 1.42 0.82 8.33
C ILE A 63 2.75 0.04 8.32
N ALA A 64 3.78 0.56 9.00
CA ALA A 64 5.07 -0.08 9.09
C ALA A 64 4.99 -1.47 9.76
N ASP A 65 4.30 -1.57 10.89
CA ASP A 65 4.10 -2.81 11.62
C ASP A 65 3.27 -3.81 10.80
N ALA A 66 2.20 -3.35 10.15
CA ALA A 66 1.37 -4.19 9.29
C ALA A 66 2.15 -4.70 8.06
N ALA A 67 3.02 -3.88 7.47
CA ALA A 67 3.86 -4.31 6.35
C ALA A 67 4.86 -5.40 6.75
N VAL A 68 5.43 -5.32 7.96
CA VAL A 68 6.27 -6.40 8.53
C VAL A 68 5.44 -7.67 8.74
N ALA A 69 4.30 -7.56 9.42
CA ALA A 69 3.42 -8.70 9.67
C ALA A 69 2.93 -9.37 8.39
N ALA A 70 2.64 -8.60 7.33
CA ALA A 70 2.27 -9.14 6.02
C ALA A 70 3.38 -10.06 5.46
N GLY A 71 4.64 -9.63 5.54
CA GLY A 71 5.78 -10.43 5.13
C GLY A 71 5.96 -11.71 5.96
N GLU A 72 5.77 -11.65 7.28
CA GLU A 72 5.82 -12.81 8.18
C GLU A 72 4.70 -13.83 7.87
N LEU A 73 3.55 -13.35 7.41
CA LEU A 73 2.40 -14.16 7.00
C LEU A 73 2.50 -14.67 5.56
N GLY A 74 3.58 -14.34 4.83
CA GLY A 74 3.80 -14.76 3.45
C GLY A 74 2.95 -13.99 2.42
N LEU A 75 2.39 -12.85 2.79
CA LEU A 75 1.65 -11.97 1.89
C LEU A 75 2.60 -10.99 1.18
N GLU A 76 2.41 -10.78 -0.12
CA GLU A 76 3.02 -9.63 -0.79
C GLU A 76 2.28 -8.35 -0.35
N CYS A 77 3.01 -7.40 0.23
CA CYS A 77 2.41 -6.16 0.74
C CYS A 77 2.52 -5.06 -0.30
N HIS A 78 1.38 -4.50 -0.69
CA HIS A 78 1.24 -3.25 -1.42
C HIS A 78 0.72 -2.17 -0.46
N ALA A 79 0.77 -0.92 -0.86
CA ALA A 79 0.13 0.18 -0.13
C ALA A 79 -0.34 1.26 -1.09
N GLY A 80 -1.29 2.09 -0.67
CA GLY A 80 -1.82 3.11 -1.54
C GLY A 80 -2.89 3.95 -0.84
N HIS A 81 -3.66 4.67 -1.65
CA HIS A 81 -4.75 5.54 -1.20
C HIS A 81 -4.29 6.81 -0.45
N GLY A 82 -4.42 7.97 -1.11
CA GLY A 82 -4.15 9.29 -0.51
C GLY A 82 -2.70 9.77 -0.58
N LEU A 83 -1.75 8.91 -0.99
CA LEU A 83 -0.33 9.29 -1.08
C LEU A 83 -0.09 10.49 -2.01
N THR A 84 0.73 11.42 -1.53
CA THR A 84 1.17 12.64 -2.23
C THR A 84 2.69 12.65 -2.37
N PHE A 85 3.26 13.68 -3.00
CA PHE A 85 4.71 13.85 -3.05
C PHE A 85 5.35 13.97 -1.66
N ASP A 86 4.62 14.48 -0.67
CA ASP A 86 5.16 14.72 0.67
C ASP A 86 5.04 13.48 1.57
N THR A 87 4.03 12.63 1.33
CA THR A 87 3.74 11.47 2.17
C THR A 87 4.24 10.14 1.59
N VAL A 88 4.61 10.09 0.30
CA VAL A 88 5.08 8.85 -0.34
C VAL A 88 6.40 8.34 0.22
N GLY A 89 7.31 9.24 0.64
CA GLY A 89 8.68 8.90 1.00
C GLY A 89 8.79 7.85 2.12
N PRO A 90 8.22 8.11 3.32
CA PRO A 90 8.26 7.16 4.42
C PRO A 90 7.68 5.77 4.07
N VAL A 91 6.55 5.73 3.35
CA VAL A 91 5.91 4.47 2.95
C VAL A 91 6.75 3.73 1.91
N ALA A 92 7.32 4.45 0.93
CA ALA A 92 8.22 3.89 -0.08
C ALA A 92 9.53 3.36 0.51
N ALA A 93 9.95 3.80 1.70
CA ALA A 93 11.13 3.27 2.37
C ALA A 93 10.88 1.87 2.96
N LEU A 94 9.65 1.51 3.34
CA LEU A 94 9.33 0.24 4.01
C LEU A 94 9.66 -0.98 3.14
N ALA A 95 10.64 -1.81 3.54
CA ALA A 95 11.15 -2.92 2.71
C ALA A 95 10.12 -3.97 2.30
N ASN A 96 9.11 -4.18 3.16
CA ASN A 96 8.09 -5.17 2.90
C ASN A 96 7.05 -4.69 1.89
N VAL A 97 6.94 -3.37 1.65
CA VAL A 97 6.05 -2.80 0.63
C VAL A 97 6.69 -2.94 -0.75
N ARG A 98 6.03 -3.69 -1.64
CA ARG A 98 6.51 -4.01 -3.00
C ARG A 98 5.99 -3.07 -4.08
N GLU A 99 4.78 -2.56 -3.92
CA GLU A 99 4.12 -1.70 -4.90
C GLU A 99 3.33 -0.59 -4.20
N LEU A 100 3.30 0.60 -4.81
CA LEU A 100 2.49 1.73 -4.37
C LEU A 100 1.46 2.09 -5.43
N ASN A 101 0.17 1.91 -5.12
CA ASN A 101 -0.93 2.21 -6.02
C ASN A 101 -1.44 3.64 -5.78
N ILE A 102 -1.12 4.56 -6.70
CA ILE A 102 -1.40 5.99 -6.59
C ILE A 102 -2.20 6.44 -7.81
N GLY A 103 -3.39 7.01 -7.58
CA GLY A 103 -4.31 7.44 -8.64
C GLY A 103 -4.62 8.93 -8.59
N HIS A 104 -5.60 9.31 -7.76
CA HIS A 104 -6.18 10.66 -7.70
C HIS A 104 -5.13 11.79 -7.67
N PHE A 105 -4.11 11.67 -6.82
CA PHE A 105 -3.06 12.67 -6.69
C PHE A 105 -2.27 12.88 -7.99
N LEU A 106 -1.87 11.80 -8.68
CA LEU A 106 -1.15 11.89 -9.95
C LEU A 106 -1.97 12.58 -11.02
N ILE A 107 -3.27 12.27 -11.11
CA ILE A 107 -4.17 12.91 -12.07
C ILE A 107 -4.38 14.39 -11.73
N GLY A 108 -4.51 14.74 -10.45
CA GLY A 108 -4.61 16.13 -10.00
C GLY A 108 -3.37 16.95 -10.39
N GLU A 109 -2.17 16.44 -10.11
CA GLU A 109 -0.90 17.09 -10.47
C GLU A 109 -0.69 17.16 -11.99
N ALA A 110 -1.20 16.18 -12.74
CA ALA A 110 -1.07 16.12 -14.19
C ALA A 110 -1.81 17.25 -14.91
N ILE A 111 -2.85 17.83 -14.30
CA ILE A 111 -3.57 18.98 -14.86
C ILE A 111 -2.64 20.19 -15.00
N PHE A 112 -1.69 20.34 -14.08
CA PHE A 112 -0.77 21.50 -14.04
C PHE A 112 0.60 21.20 -14.65
N SER A 113 1.11 19.98 -14.45
CA SER A 113 2.48 19.61 -14.80
C SER A 113 2.60 18.61 -15.95
N GLY A 114 1.48 18.02 -16.39
CA GLY A 114 1.43 16.93 -17.36
C GLY A 114 1.69 15.56 -16.73
N LEU A 115 0.98 14.54 -17.24
CA LEU A 115 0.99 13.17 -16.66
C LEU A 115 2.39 12.55 -16.57
N ASP A 116 3.20 12.70 -17.62
CA ASP A 116 4.58 12.19 -17.65
C ASP A 116 5.45 12.79 -16.53
N SER A 117 5.35 14.10 -16.31
CA SER A 117 6.07 14.80 -15.25
C SER A 117 5.64 14.34 -13.87
N SER A 118 4.32 14.23 -13.63
CA SER A 118 3.78 13.80 -12.34
C SER A 118 4.21 12.38 -11.99
N ILE A 119 4.17 11.45 -12.97
CA ILE A 119 4.61 10.06 -12.79
C ILE A 119 6.11 10.00 -12.49
N LYS A 120 6.95 10.67 -13.29
CA LYS A 120 8.41 10.68 -13.11
C LYS A 120 8.81 11.26 -11.76
N ARG A 121 8.15 12.34 -11.33
CA ARG A 121 8.40 12.96 -10.02
C ARG A 121 8.05 12.00 -8.89
N MET A 122 6.87 11.38 -8.93
CA MET A 122 6.46 10.40 -7.92
C MET A 122 7.45 9.23 -7.85
N ARG A 123 7.82 8.67 -9.01
CA ARG A 123 8.77 7.57 -9.11
C ARG A 123 10.13 7.96 -8.52
N SER A 124 10.64 9.14 -8.85
CA SER A 124 11.92 9.62 -8.32
C SER A 124 11.93 9.74 -6.79
N LEU A 125 10.82 10.16 -6.18
CA LEU A 125 10.71 10.25 -4.72
C LEU A 125 10.70 8.86 -4.08
N MET A 126 9.99 7.90 -4.68
CA MET A 126 9.98 6.50 -4.23
C MET A 126 11.38 5.87 -4.32
N ASP A 127 12.07 6.07 -5.43
CA ASP A 127 13.42 5.53 -5.66
C ASP A 127 14.44 6.12 -4.69
N LYS A 128 14.37 7.44 -4.47
CA LYS A 128 15.22 8.13 -3.50
C LYS A 128 15.02 7.56 -2.10
N ALA A 129 13.77 7.47 -1.63
CA ALA A 129 13.47 6.93 -0.30
C ALA A 129 13.94 5.48 -0.13
N ARG A 130 13.82 4.66 -1.18
CA ARG A 130 14.32 3.28 -1.17
C ARG A 130 15.84 3.21 -1.09
N ALA A 131 16.54 4.06 -1.83
CA ALA A 131 18.00 4.10 -1.84
C ALA A 131 18.57 4.60 -0.51
N GLU A 132 17.98 5.64 0.08
CA GLU A 132 18.43 6.23 1.35
C GLU A 132 18.30 5.26 2.53
N ARG A 133 17.35 4.33 2.51
CA ARG A 133 17.26 3.25 3.51
C ARG A 133 18.39 2.23 3.40
N SER A 134 18.88 1.97 2.19
CA SER A 134 19.89 0.95 1.91
C SER A 134 21.32 1.44 2.13
N ALA A 135 21.50 2.74 2.35
CA ALA A 135 22.76 3.39 2.70
C ALA A 135 23.00 3.37 4.22
#